data_AF-A0A920U2M1-F1
#
_entry.id   AF-A0A920U2M1-F1
#
_cell.length_a   1.000
_cell.length_b   1.000
_cell.length_c   1.000
_cell.angle_alpha   90.00
_cell.angle_beta   90.00
_cell.angle_gamma   90.00
#
_symmetry.space_group_name_H-M   'P 1'
#
loop_
_entity.id
_entity.type
_entity.pdbx_description
1 polymer ?
#
loop_
_entity_poly.entity_id
_entity_poly.type
_entity_poly.pdbx_seq_one_letter_code
_entity_poly.pdbx_strand_id
1 'polypeptide(L)'
;MTFVLHNHPYFGASHSPDLAIVIPCFYQDQLVGFAANTAHHLDIGAATPGLIIDIPDVYAEGMLFAGTKIYEKGVRNDAMWEFLGRNSRAAKQLQSDIEAQIASAKLGVRRFIELMERYGKDKILAATGQLMDYTERILRQKIEQIPDGEYRAEGFLDDDGKNRDVRLPVKVCVRVQGNSIEIDLTGSSDQVETGFNVPFEGSTKVACFLCDPFIVAGC
;
A
#
# COMPACT_ATOMS: atom_id res chain seq x y z
N MET A 1 -20.00 8.00 -10.61
CA MET A 1 -19.02 7.44 -9.65
C MET A 1 -17.62 7.61 -10.22
N THR A 2 -16.68 8.17 -9.47
CA THR A 2 -15.29 8.38 -9.90
C THR A 2 -14.43 7.27 -9.33
N PHE A 3 -13.53 6.69 -10.13
CA PHE A 3 -12.59 5.65 -9.68
C PHE A 3 -11.16 6.11 -9.92
N VAL A 4 -10.31 5.87 -8.93
CA VAL A 4 -8.93 6.30 -8.93
C VAL A 4 -8.01 5.09 -8.92
N LEU A 5 -6.95 5.16 -9.73
CA LEU A 5 -5.84 4.22 -9.78
C LEU A 5 -4.61 4.85 -9.12
N HIS A 6 -3.91 4.09 -8.27
CA HIS A 6 -2.71 4.55 -7.58
C HIS A 6 -1.72 3.40 -7.37
N ASN A 7 -0.44 3.64 -7.65
CA ASN A 7 0.65 2.69 -7.38
C ASN A 7 2.00 3.38 -7.16
N HIS A 8 2.00 4.70 -6.94
CA HIS A 8 3.24 5.45 -6.84
C HIS A 8 3.93 5.18 -5.47
N PRO A 9 5.11 4.55 -5.43
CA PRO A 9 5.67 4.06 -4.16
C PRO A 9 5.99 5.15 -3.14
N TYR A 10 6.51 6.29 -3.62
CA TYR A 10 6.78 7.46 -2.78
C TYR A 10 5.52 8.17 -2.25
N PHE A 11 4.33 7.76 -2.68
CA PHE A 11 3.06 8.31 -2.22
C PHE A 11 2.19 7.28 -1.48
N GLY A 12 2.79 6.17 -1.04
CA GLY A 12 2.13 5.21 -0.13
C GLY A 12 1.81 3.84 -0.74
N ALA A 13 2.20 3.56 -1.99
CA ALA A 13 2.13 2.21 -2.54
C ALA A 13 3.34 1.37 -2.10
N SER A 14 3.16 0.07 -1.92
CA SER A 14 4.23 -0.88 -1.54
C SER A 14 5.38 -0.88 -2.56
N HIS A 15 5.04 -1.09 -3.82
CA HIS A 15 5.92 -1.02 -4.99
C HIS A 15 5.08 -0.80 -6.24
N SER A 16 5.73 -0.45 -7.35
CA SER A 16 5.06 -0.07 -8.59
C SER A 16 4.08 -1.12 -9.15
N PRO A 17 4.29 -2.45 -9.08
CA PRO A 17 3.33 -3.40 -9.66
C PRO A 17 2.01 -3.54 -8.86
N ASP A 18 1.95 -3.01 -7.64
CA ASP A 18 0.76 -3.09 -6.80
C ASP A 18 -0.18 -1.91 -7.09
N LEU A 19 -1.21 -2.17 -7.90
CA LEU A 19 -2.18 -1.15 -8.29
C LEU A 19 -3.35 -1.15 -7.31
N ALA A 20 -3.59 0.01 -6.70
CA ALA A 20 -4.74 0.27 -5.87
C ALA A 20 -5.89 0.89 -6.69
N ILE A 21 -7.08 0.31 -6.56
CA ILE A 21 -8.34 0.92 -7.00
C ILE A 21 -9.05 1.51 -5.79
N VAL A 22 -9.34 2.82 -5.84
CA VAL A 22 -10.01 3.55 -4.77
C VAL A 22 -11.30 4.17 -5.31
N ILE A 23 -12.41 3.94 -4.60
CA ILE A 23 -13.73 4.46 -4.95
C ILE A 23 -14.34 5.19 -3.74
N PRO A 24 -14.72 6.47 -3.86
CA PRO A 24 -15.38 7.19 -2.77
C PRO A 24 -16.79 6.67 -2.52
N CYS A 25 -17.13 6.54 -1.24
CA CYS A 25 -18.46 6.18 -0.74
C CYS A 25 -19.25 7.45 -0.43
N PHE A 26 -20.39 7.65 -1.09
CA PHE A 26 -21.30 8.76 -0.81
C PHE A 26 -22.61 8.25 -0.22
N TYR A 27 -23.07 8.88 0.87
CA TYR A 27 -24.38 8.65 1.48
C TYR A 27 -25.09 10.00 1.62
N GLN A 28 -26.27 10.16 0.98
CA GLN A 28 -27.02 11.42 0.96
C GLN A 28 -26.15 12.63 0.57
N ASP A 29 -25.43 12.50 -0.55
CA ASP A 29 -24.51 13.52 -1.11
C ASP A 29 -23.30 13.89 -0.22
N GLN A 30 -23.11 13.21 0.92
CA GLN A 30 -21.94 13.38 1.78
C GLN A 30 -20.91 12.28 1.51
N LEU A 31 -19.64 12.66 1.39
CA LEU A 31 -18.53 11.71 1.39
C LEU A 31 -18.41 11.12 2.80
N VAL A 32 -18.54 9.79 2.90
CA VAL A 32 -18.54 9.07 4.18
C VAL A 32 -17.40 8.06 4.32
N GLY A 33 -16.58 7.90 3.28
CA GLY A 33 -15.42 7.02 3.30
C GLY A 33 -14.96 6.63 1.89
N PHE A 34 -14.12 5.60 1.82
CA PHE A 34 -13.61 5.03 0.58
C PHE A 34 -13.66 3.51 0.66
N ALA A 35 -13.95 2.86 -0.47
CA ALA A 35 -13.70 1.44 -0.66
C ALA A 35 -12.48 1.29 -1.56
N ALA A 36 -11.50 0.53 -1.10
CA ALA A 36 -10.25 0.33 -1.83
C ALA A 36 -9.84 -1.14 -1.83
N ASN A 37 -9.07 -1.53 -2.84
CA ASN A 37 -8.28 -2.76 -2.83
C ASN A 37 -7.01 -2.55 -3.64
N THR A 38 -6.00 -3.36 -3.34
CA THR A 38 -4.72 -3.41 -4.05
C THR A 38 -4.50 -4.83 -4.54
N ALA A 39 -3.99 -4.96 -5.76
CA ALA A 39 -3.59 -6.25 -6.34
C ALA A 39 -2.25 -6.11 -7.04
N HIS A 40 -1.47 -7.19 -7.04
CA HIS A 40 -0.22 -7.27 -7.77
C HIS A 40 -0.50 -7.56 -9.25
N HIS A 41 0.04 -6.73 -10.14
CA HIS A 41 -0.12 -6.90 -11.57
C HIS A 41 1.15 -7.46 -12.20
N LEU A 42 0.96 -8.41 -13.13
CA LEU A 42 2.06 -9.13 -13.76
C LEU A 42 3.00 -8.23 -14.57
N ASP A 43 2.45 -7.24 -15.27
CA ASP A 43 3.22 -6.34 -16.12
C ASP A 43 2.55 -4.96 -16.21
N ILE A 44 3.31 -3.94 -15.82
CA ILE A 44 2.90 -2.53 -15.84
C ILE A 44 3.79 -1.70 -16.78
N GLY A 45 4.45 -2.33 -17.75
CA GLY A 45 5.30 -1.62 -18.72
C GLY A 45 6.69 -1.24 -18.22
N ALA A 46 7.22 -1.96 -17.24
CA ALA A 46 8.59 -1.79 -16.75
C ALA A 46 9.63 -2.10 -17.84
N ALA A 47 10.91 -1.73 -17.63
CA ALA A 47 11.99 -1.86 -18.62
C ALA A 47 12.13 -3.26 -19.25
N THR A 48 11.85 -4.32 -18.48
CA THR A 48 11.82 -5.72 -18.88
C THR A 48 10.54 -6.40 -18.37
N PRO A 49 10.17 -7.59 -18.88
CA PRO A 49 8.99 -8.30 -18.39
C PRO A 49 9.17 -8.80 -16.94
N GLY A 50 8.15 -8.61 -16.10
CA GLY A 50 8.12 -9.07 -14.70
C GLY A 50 8.72 -8.07 -13.71
N LEU A 51 9.07 -8.56 -12.51
CA LEU A 51 9.74 -7.77 -11.48
C LEU A 51 11.23 -7.58 -11.84
N ILE A 52 11.71 -6.35 -11.75
CA ILE A 52 13.05 -5.97 -12.21
C ILE A 52 13.83 -5.36 -11.07
N ILE A 53 15.07 -5.80 -10.94
CA ILE A 53 16.00 -5.32 -9.92
C ILE A 53 17.08 -4.44 -10.55
N ASP A 54 17.64 -4.83 -11.69
CA ASP A 54 18.69 -4.05 -12.35
C ASP A 54 18.10 -2.89 -13.18
N ILE A 55 17.63 -1.86 -12.48
CA ILE A 55 17.01 -0.65 -13.02
C ILE A 55 17.55 0.60 -12.32
N PRO A 56 17.80 1.70 -13.05
CA PRO A 56 18.49 2.86 -12.50
C PRO A 56 17.61 3.75 -11.62
N ASP A 57 16.29 3.72 -11.83
CA ASP A 57 15.34 4.61 -11.15
C ASP A 57 13.90 4.07 -11.22
N VAL A 58 13.01 4.72 -10.48
CA VAL A 58 11.59 4.36 -10.39
C VAL A 58 10.84 4.52 -11.72
N TYR A 59 11.34 5.34 -12.66
CA TYR A 59 10.70 5.52 -13.97
C TYR A 59 10.92 4.32 -14.88
N ALA A 60 11.99 3.56 -14.67
CA ALA A 60 12.22 2.27 -15.32
C ALA A 60 11.32 1.14 -14.77
N GLU A 61 10.60 1.37 -13.66
CA GLU A 61 9.65 0.41 -13.08
C GLU A 61 8.29 0.37 -13.78
N GLY A 62 8.06 1.22 -14.77
CA GLY A 62 6.86 1.22 -15.59
C GLY A 62 5.86 2.32 -15.22
N MET A 63 4.58 2.07 -15.47
CA MET A 63 3.53 3.07 -15.29
C MET A 63 3.34 3.44 -13.82
N LEU A 64 3.53 4.71 -13.48
CA LEU A 64 3.27 5.25 -12.14
C LEU A 64 2.03 6.16 -12.14
N PHE A 65 1.10 5.89 -11.23
CA PHE A 65 -0.16 6.58 -11.05
C PHE A 65 -0.22 7.16 -9.63
N ALA A 66 -0.43 8.48 -9.56
CA ALA A 66 -0.55 9.22 -8.31
C ALA A 66 -1.99 9.72 -8.12
N GLY A 67 -2.94 8.79 -8.01
CA GLY A 67 -4.35 9.14 -7.87
C GLY A 67 -5.03 9.48 -9.20
N THR A 68 -4.67 8.76 -10.27
CA THR A 68 -5.16 9.01 -11.63
C THR A 68 -6.59 8.49 -11.81
N LYS A 69 -7.49 9.33 -12.35
CA LYS A 69 -8.88 8.92 -12.62
C LYS A 69 -8.96 8.03 -13.86
N ILE A 70 -9.48 6.82 -13.69
CA ILE A 70 -9.81 5.89 -14.79
C ILE A 70 -11.30 5.90 -15.14
N TYR A 71 -12.13 6.46 -14.24
CA TYR A 71 -13.54 6.81 -14.49
C TYR A 71 -13.84 8.13 -13.81
N GLU A 72 -14.66 8.96 -14.45
CA GLU A 72 -15.13 10.23 -13.91
C GLU A 72 -16.64 10.36 -14.09
N LYS A 73 -17.36 10.66 -13.00
CA LYS A 73 -18.83 10.78 -13.02
C LYS A 73 -19.55 9.58 -13.65
N GLY A 74 -18.97 8.38 -13.55
CA GLY A 74 -19.53 7.13 -14.08
C GLY A 74 -19.15 6.84 -15.54
N VAL A 75 -18.44 7.76 -16.19
CA VAL A 75 -17.95 7.60 -17.56
C VAL A 75 -16.54 7.05 -17.53
N ARG A 76 -16.27 6.00 -18.31
CA ARG A 76 -14.93 5.41 -18.45
C ARG A 76 -14.00 6.39 -19.18
N ASN A 77 -12.78 6.56 -18.68
CA ASN A 77 -11.77 7.32 -19.39
C ASN A 77 -11.08 6.42 -20.43
N ASP A 78 -11.67 6.27 -21.61
CA ASP A 78 -11.19 5.35 -22.65
C ASP A 78 -9.73 5.59 -23.04
N ALA A 79 -9.27 6.84 -23.03
CA ALA A 79 -7.87 7.17 -23.31
C ALA A 79 -6.90 6.57 -22.28
N MET A 80 -7.28 6.58 -20.98
CA MET A 80 -6.48 5.93 -19.94
C MET A 80 -6.51 4.40 -20.05
N TRP A 81 -7.64 3.82 -20.42
CA TRP A 81 -7.75 2.38 -20.65
C TRP A 81 -6.93 1.93 -21.86
N GLU A 82 -6.91 2.72 -22.93
CA GLU A 82 -6.03 2.51 -24.07
C GLU A 82 -4.56 2.65 -23.66
N PHE A 83 -4.20 3.69 -22.92
CA PHE A 83 -2.84 3.86 -22.40
C PHE A 83 -2.36 2.65 -21.59
N LEU A 84 -3.17 2.17 -20.65
CA LEU A 84 -2.89 0.97 -19.85
C LEU A 84 -2.66 -0.26 -20.74
N GLY A 85 -3.53 -0.47 -21.73
CA GLY A 85 -3.43 -1.61 -22.64
C GLY A 85 -2.24 -1.53 -23.61
N ARG A 86 -1.85 -0.32 -24.03
CA ARG A 86 -0.73 -0.11 -24.97
C ARG A 86 0.64 -0.16 -24.31
N ASN A 87 0.70 0.05 -22.99
CA ASN A 87 1.95 0.08 -22.22
C ASN A 87 2.11 -1.16 -21.32
N SER A 88 1.42 -2.26 -21.62
CA SER A 88 1.61 -3.53 -20.92
C SER A 88 1.78 -4.69 -21.90
N ARG A 89 2.73 -5.58 -21.59
CA ARG A 89 2.94 -6.84 -22.32
C ARG A 89 1.80 -7.83 -22.08
N ALA A 90 1.07 -7.66 -20.97
CA ALA A 90 -0.05 -8.49 -20.56
C ALA A 90 -1.37 -7.71 -20.57
N ALA A 91 -1.57 -6.86 -21.58
CA ALA A 91 -2.68 -5.90 -21.67
C ALA A 91 -4.06 -6.46 -21.29
N LYS A 92 -4.44 -7.63 -21.84
CA LYS A 92 -5.73 -8.26 -21.55
C LYS A 92 -5.86 -8.63 -20.07
N GLN A 93 -4.78 -9.16 -19.48
CA GLN A 93 -4.75 -9.56 -18.07
C GLN A 93 -4.82 -8.33 -17.17
N LEU A 94 -3.95 -7.34 -17.40
CA LEU A 94 -3.94 -6.06 -16.67
C LEU A 94 -5.33 -5.41 -16.64
N GLN A 95 -5.97 -5.27 -17.81
CA GLN A 95 -7.31 -4.68 -17.90
C GLN A 95 -8.36 -5.52 -17.19
N SER A 96 -8.31 -6.85 -17.30
CA SER A 96 -9.25 -7.75 -16.63
C SER A 96 -9.11 -7.69 -15.10
N ASP A 97 -7.88 -7.62 -14.60
CA ASP A 97 -7.58 -7.50 -13.17
C ASP A 97 -8.07 -6.15 -12.63
N ILE A 98 -7.85 -5.05 -13.35
CA ILE A 98 -8.40 -3.74 -12.98
C ILE A 98 -9.93 -3.77 -12.95
N GLU A 99 -10.60 -4.42 -13.92
CA GLU A 99 -12.06 -4.59 -13.91
C GLU A 99 -12.53 -5.39 -12.69
N ALA A 100 -11.83 -6.47 -12.34
CA ALA A 100 -12.12 -7.27 -11.16
C ALA A 100 -11.95 -6.47 -9.86
N GLN A 101 -10.88 -5.68 -9.75
CA GLN A 101 -10.66 -4.76 -8.64
C GLN A 101 -11.78 -3.72 -8.53
N ILE A 102 -12.23 -3.13 -9.64
CA ILE A 102 -13.37 -2.20 -9.66
C ILE A 102 -14.64 -2.89 -9.18
N ALA A 103 -14.92 -4.11 -9.63
CA ALA A 103 -16.10 -4.87 -9.23
C ALA A 103 -16.10 -5.14 -7.71
N SER A 104 -14.96 -5.54 -7.15
CA SER A 104 -14.78 -5.76 -5.71
C SER A 104 -14.97 -4.46 -4.91
N ALA A 105 -14.31 -3.36 -5.31
CA ALA A 105 -14.45 -2.08 -4.62
C ALA A 105 -15.91 -1.55 -4.69
N LYS A 106 -16.60 -1.69 -5.82
CA LYS A 106 -18.03 -1.34 -5.96
C LYS A 106 -18.92 -2.15 -5.01
N LEU A 107 -18.62 -3.43 -4.80
CA LEU A 107 -19.32 -4.24 -3.82
C LEU A 107 -19.08 -3.69 -2.41
N GLY A 108 -17.84 -3.32 -2.08
CA GLY A 108 -17.49 -2.66 -0.82
C GLY A 108 -18.31 -1.39 -0.58
N VAL A 109 -18.39 -0.50 -1.57
CA VAL A 109 -19.24 0.71 -1.48
C VAL A 109 -20.69 0.33 -1.18
N ARG A 110 -21.26 -0.60 -1.94
CA ARG A 110 -22.65 -1.02 -1.76
C ARG A 110 -22.91 -1.55 -0.34
N ARG A 111 -22.06 -2.45 0.15
CA ARG A 111 -22.20 -3.03 1.50
C ARG A 111 -22.06 -1.99 2.59
N PHE A 112 -21.16 -1.03 2.43
CA PHE A 112 -21.00 0.05 3.40
C PHE A 112 -22.24 0.95 3.45
N ILE A 113 -22.85 1.25 2.31
CA ILE A 113 -24.10 2.00 2.24
C ILE A 113 -25.28 1.20 2.84
N GLU A 114 -25.40 -0.10 2.54
CA GLU A 114 -26.42 -0.98 3.13
C GLU A 114 -26.34 -1.00 4.68
N LEU A 115 -25.14 -0.95 5.25
CA LEU A 115 -24.95 -0.84 6.70
C LEU A 115 -25.47 0.49 7.24
N MET A 116 -25.22 1.60 6.53
CA MET A 116 -25.71 2.92 6.93
C MET A 116 -27.23 3.02 6.81
N GLU A 117 -27.83 2.45 5.77
CA GLU A 117 -29.29 2.39 5.62
C GLU A 117 -29.95 1.58 6.74
N ARG A 118 -29.32 0.46 7.15
CA ARG A 118 -29.88 -0.43 8.16
C ARG A 118 -29.71 0.08 9.59
N TYR A 119 -28.55 0.64 9.91
CA TYR A 119 -28.18 0.99 11.30
C TYR A 119 -28.08 2.49 11.56
N GLY A 120 -28.07 3.31 10.51
CA GLY A 120 -27.89 4.75 10.58
C GLY A 120 -26.43 5.16 10.42
N LYS A 121 -26.20 6.20 9.61
CA LYS A 121 -24.87 6.77 9.30
C LYS A 121 -24.03 7.03 10.56
N ASP A 122 -24.59 7.74 11.52
CA ASP A 122 -23.83 8.18 12.71
C ASP A 122 -23.37 7.00 13.57
N LYS A 123 -24.20 5.94 13.66
CA LYS A 123 -23.81 4.71 14.39
C LYS A 123 -22.69 3.97 13.69
N ILE A 124 -22.75 3.87 12.35
CA ILE A 124 -21.69 3.21 11.57
C ILE A 124 -20.37 3.98 11.67
N LEU A 125 -20.39 5.30 11.51
CA LEU A 125 -19.17 6.11 11.62
C LEU A 125 -18.60 6.08 13.05
N ALA A 126 -19.45 6.12 14.08
CA ALA A 126 -19.01 5.95 15.46
C ALA A 126 -18.40 4.56 15.70
N ALA A 127 -19.00 3.50 15.15
CA ALA A 127 -18.46 2.15 15.27
C ALA A 127 -17.09 1.99 14.57
N THR A 128 -16.89 2.64 13.41
CA THR A 128 -15.58 2.67 12.74
C THR A 128 -14.51 3.33 13.62
N GLY A 129 -14.83 4.49 14.22
CA GLY A 129 -13.92 5.15 15.16
C GLY A 129 -13.60 4.29 16.38
N GLN A 130 -14.63 3.69 16.98
CA GLN A 130 -14.46 2.77 18.12
C GLN A 130 -13.61 1.55 17.77
N LEU A 131 -13.69 1.02 16.54
CA LEU A 131 -12.86 -0.09 16.10
C LEU A 131 -11.38 0.31 16.00
N MET A 132 -11.09 1.53 15.52
CA MET A 132 -9.74 2.08 15.48
C MET A 132 -9.18 2.26 16.90
N ASP A 133 -9.93 2.92 17.79
CA ASP A 133 -9.55 3.12 19.19
C ASP A 133 -9.33 1.79 19.92
N TYR A 134 -10.19 0.80 19.64
CA TYR A 134 -10.10 -0.54 20.21
C TYR A 134 -8.81 -1.25 19.79
N THR A 135 -8.48 -1.19 18.50
CA THR A 135 -7.28 -1.81 17.93
C THR A 135 -6.01 -1.15 18.48
N GLU A 136 -5.99 0.18 18.57
CA GLU A 136 -4.89 0.92 19.20
C GLU A 136 -4.71 0.50 20.66
N ARG A 137 -5.79 0.42 21.43
CA ARG A 137 -5.71 0.02 22.85
C ARG A 137 -5.15 -1.39 23.01
N ILE A 138 -5.57 -2.34 22.17
CA ILE A 138 -5.01 -3.70 22.19
C ILE A 138 -3.53 -3.68 21.90
N LEU A 139 -3.11 -2.97 20.84
CA LEU A 139 -1.72 -2.87 20.46
C LEU A 139 -0.88 -2.29 21.61
N ARG A 140 -1.32 -1.19 22.21
CA ARG A 140 -0.65 -0.57 23.36
C ARG A 140 -0.53 -1.52 24.55
N GLN A 141 -1.58 -2.27 24.88
CA GLN A 141 -1.53 -3.28 25.95
C GLN A 141 -0.55 -4.42 25.65
N LYS A 142 -0.32 -4.74 24.37
CA LYS A 142 0.68 -5.73 23.96
C LYS A 142 2.09 -5.17 24.07
N ILE A 143 2.29 -3.92 23.67
CA ILE A 143 3.57 -3.23 23.84
C ILE A 143 3.96 -3.15 25.32
N GLU A 144 3.02 -2.86 26.23
CA GLU A 144 3.27 -2.80 27.70
C GLU A 144 3.78 -4.13 28.29
N GLN A 145 3.61 -5.26 27.59
CA GLN A 145 4.13 -6.56 28.03
C GLN A 145 5.61 -6.75 27.64
N ILE A 146 6.14 -5.93 26.74
CA ILE A 146 7.54 -5.93 26.35
C ILE A 146 8.31 -5.07 27.37
N PRO A 147 9.38 -5.57 28.00
CA PRO A 147 10.17 -4.76 28.92
C PRO A 147 10.71 -3.49 28.24
N ASP A 148 10.69 -2.37 28.97
CA ASP A 148 11.33 -1.14 28.51
C ASP A 148 12.81 -1.37 28.23
N GLY A 149 13.29 -0.86 27.10
CA GLY A 149 14.69 -1.04 26.69
C GLY A 149 14.94 -0.81 25.21
N GLU A 150 16.20 -0.98 24.82
CA GLU A 150 16.62 -0.95 23.42
C GLU A 150 16.93 -2.36 22.93
N TYR A 151 16.30 -2.77 21.84
CA TYR A 151 16.49 -4.05 21.17
C TYR A 151 17.14 -3.82 19.82
N ARG A 152 18.30 -4.43 19.58
CA ARG A 152 19.08 -4.23 18.36
C ARG A 152 19.16 -5.52 17.57
N ALA A 153 18.96 -5.42 16.26
CA ALA A 153 19.20 -6.49 15.32
C ALA A 153 19.87 -5.95 14.06
N GLU A 154 20.67 -6.79 13.42
CA GLU A 154 21.32 -6.51 12.15
C GLU A 154 21.14 -7.72 11.24
N GLY A 155 20.71 -7.45 10.02
CA GLY A 155 20.63 -8.41 8.92
C GLY A 155 21.36 -7.87 7.70
N PHE A 156 21.51 -8.70 6.67
CA PHE A 156 22.16 -8.32 5.42
C PHE A 156 21.35 -8.83 4.24
N LEU A 157 21.25 -8.02 3.19
CA LEU A 157 21.01 -8.53 1.85
C LEU A 157 22.37 -8.94 1.24
N ASP A 158 22.37 -9.99 0.43
CA ASP A 158 23.59 -10.55 -0.15
C ASP A 158 24.29 -9.55 -1.10
N ASP A 159 23.52 -8.88 -1.96
CA ASP A 159 23.95 -7.79 -2.84
C ASP A 159 22.75 -6.97 -3.36
N ASP A 160 22.99 -5.96 -4.20
CA ASP A 160 21.97 -5.12 -4.85
C ASP A 160 21.56 -5.62 -6.26
N GLY A 161 22.00 -6.81 -6.66
CA GLY A 161 21.80 -7.39 -7.99
C GLY A 161 22.83 -6.98 -9.06
N LYS A 162 23.57 -5.89 -8.86
CA LYS A 162 24.54 -5.33 -9.80
C LYS A 162 25.97 -5.37 -9.25
N ASN A 163 26.19 -4.86 -8.05
CA ASN A 163 27.41 -4.88 -7.28
C ASN A 163 27.49 -6.17 -6.46
N ARG A 164 27.74 -7.29 -7.16
CA ARG A 164 27.89 -8.62 -6.56
C ARG A 164 28.95 -8.61 -5.44
N ASP A 165 28.69 -9.42 -4.41
CA ASP A 165 29.53 -9.58 -3.22
C ASP A 165 29.62 -8.35 -2.28
N VAL A 166 28.89 -7.26 -2.56
CA VAL A 166 28.75 -6.11 -1.65
C VAL A 166 27.45 -6.25 -0.86
N ARG A 167 27.56 -6.76 0.36
CA ARG A 167 26.40 -6.92 1.25
C ARG A 167 25.80 -5.59 1.67
N LEU A 168 24.47 -5.56 1.81
CA LEU A 168 23.74 -4.39 2.27
C LEU A 168 23.24 -4.60 3.71
N PRO A 169 23.88 -4.02 4.74
CA PRO A 169 23.37 -4.07 6.11
C PRO A 169 22.00 -3.42 6.25
N VAL A 170 21.11 -4.09 6.99
CA VAL A 170 19.86 -3.54 7.50
C VAL A 170 19.94 -3.60 9.02
N LYS A 171 20.02 -2.44 9.65
CA LYS A 171 20.13 -2.30 11.10
C LYS A 171 18.83 -1.75 11.66
N VAL A 172 18.38 -2.34 12.75
CA VAL A 172 17.19 -1.87 13.45
C VAL A 172 17.47 -1.76 14.95
N CYS A 173 17.08 -0.62 15.52
CA CYS A 173 17.00 -0.39 16.94
C CYS A 173 15.54 -0.11 17.30
N VAL A 174 14.92 -1.03 18.04
CA VAL A 174 13.56 -0.88 18.57
C VAL A 174 13.68 -0.39 20.01
N ARG A 175 13.17 0.82 20.29
CA ARG A 175 13.12 1.38 21.65
C ARG A 175 11.70 1.24 22.18
N VAL A 176 11.55 0.50 23.27
CA VAL A 176 10.27 0.30 23.96
C VAL A 176 10.24 1.20 25.19
N GLN A 177 9.19 2.01 25.31
CA GLN A 177 8.94 2.84 26.48
C GLN A 177 7.45 2.81 26.83
N GLY A 178 7.12 2.12 27.93
CA GLY A 178 5.75 1.91 28.37
C GLY A 178 4.93 1.20 27.29
N ASN A 179 4.06 1.95 26.62
CA ASN A 179 3.14 1.43 25.61
C ASN A 179 3.41 1.96 24.19
N SER A 180 4.63 2.45 23.97
CA SER A 180 5.07 3.04 22.72
C SER A 180 6.37 2.40 22.23
N ILE A 181 6.49 2.31 20.91
CA ILE A 181 7.67 1.78 20.22
C ILE A 181 8.19 2.85 19.27
N GLU A 182 9.50 3.06 19.30
CA GLU A 182 10.25 3.78 18.27
C GLU A 182 11.11 2.78 17.49
N ILE A 183 11.06 2.86 16.16
CA ILE A 183 11.87 2.03 15.27
C ILE A 183 12.87 2.93 14.55
N ASP A 184 14.15 2.70 14.81
CA ASP A 184 15.26 3.45 14.26
C ASP A 184 16.07 2.55 13.33
N LEU A 185 16.12 2.93 12.05
CA LEU A 185 16.82 2.22 10.98
C LEU A 185 18.20 2.82 10.66
N THR A 186 18.66 3.79 11.48
CA THR A 186 19.94 4.48 11.28
C THR A 186 21.10 3.50 11.25
N GLY A 187 21.98 3.67 10.27
CA GLY A 187 23.15 2.82 10.06
C GLY A 187 22.90 1.60 9.17
N SER A 188 21.69 1.45 8.63
CA SER A 188 21.43 0.64 7.43
C SER A 188 22.15 1.22 6.20
N SER A 189 22.26 0.44 5.13
CA SER A 189 22.84 0.88 3.86
C SER A 189 22.19 2.15 3.33
N ASP A 190 23.01 2.98 2.69
CA ASP A 190 22.53 4.04 1.81
C ASP A 190 21.77 3.45 0.61
N GLN A 191 21.04 4.31 -0.10
CA GLN A 191 20.37 3.95 -1.35
C GLN A 191 21.37 3.38 -2.37
N VAL A 192 20.92 2.40 -3.15
CA VAL A 192 21.71 1.73 -4.19
C VAL A 192 21.23 2.09 -5.60
N GLU A 193 22.03 1.83 -6.63
CA GLU A 193 21.69 2.15 -8.03
C GLU A 193 20.85 1.06 -8.71
N THR A 194 19.94 0.43 -7.95
CA THR A 194 19.08 -0.69 -8.40
C THR A 194 17.69 -0.61 -7.74
N GLY A 195 16.79 -1.52 -8.08
CA GLY A 195 15.43 -1.65 -7.52
C GLY A 195 15.37 -2.17 -6.08
N PHE A 196 16.48 -2.23 -5.34
CA PHE A 196 16.51 -2.66 -3.94
C PHE A 196 16.18 -1.55 -2.92
N ASN A 197 15.77 -0.39 -3.40
CA ASN A 197 15.41 0.74 -2.55
C ASN A 197 13.96 0.65 -2.10
N VAL A 198 13.71 0.93 -0.82
CA VAL A 198 12.37 0.84 -0.22
C VAL A 198 11.90 2.24 0.17
N PRO A 199 10.86 2.80 -0.49
CA PRO A 199 10.33 4.11 -0.16
C PRO A 199 9.72 4.15 1.25
N PHE A 200 9.96 5.25 1.95
CA PHE A 200 9.60 5.40 3.36
C PHE A 200 8.10 5.25 3.62
N GLU A 201 7.27 6.01 2.89
CA GLU A 201 5.82 6.04 3.07
C GLU A 201 5.14 4.74 2.66
N GLY A 202 5.56 4.16 1.53
CA GLY A 202 4.91 3.01 0.91
C GLY A 202 5.22 1.67 1.57
N SER A 203 6.46 1.48 2.01
CA SER A 203 6.93 0.16 2.42
C SER A 203 7.70 0.15 3.72
N THR A 204 8.63 1.09 3.97
CA THR A 204 9.42 1.08 5.22
C THR A 204 8.53 1.21 6.45
N LYS A 205 7.63 2.20 6.43
CA LYS A 205 6.67 2.44 7.51
C LYS A 205 5.70 1.26 7.69
N VAL A 206 5.21 0.69 6.58
CA VAL A 206 4.27 -0.45 6.62
C VAL A 206 4.95 -1.71 7.15
N ALA A 207 6.20 -1.97 6.77
CA ALA A 207 6.99 -3.07 7.31
C ALA A 207 7.21 -2.92 8.83
N CYS A 208 7.46 -1.70 9.30
CA CYS A 208 7.55 -1.40 10.73
C CYS A 208 6.25 -1.73 11.49
N PHE A 209 5.07 -1.55 10.85
CA PHE A 209 3.80 -1.99 11.42
C PHE A 209 3.60 -3.51 11.34
N LEU A 210 3.94 -4.16 10.22
CA LEU A 210 3.71 -5.61 10.05
C LEU A 210 4.64 -6.49 10.90
N CYS A 211 5.86 -6.04 11.17
CA CYS A 211 6.85 -6.81 11.93
C CYS A 211 6.56 -6.87 13.44
N ASP A 212 5.55 -6.14 13.92
CA ASP A 212 4.97 -6.41 15.24
C ASP A 212 4.07 -7.65 15.12
N PRO A 213 4.41 -8.80 15.75
CA PRO A 213 3.63 -10.03 15.65
C PRO A 213 2.19 -9.90 16.21
N PHE A 214 1.83 -8.75 16.78
CA PHE A 214 0.49 -8.43 17.26
C PHE A 214 -0.33 -7.55 16.31
N ILE A 215 0.25 -7.04 15.22
CA ILE A 215 -0.47 -6.31 14.18
C ILE A 215 -1.08 -7.33 13.21
N VAL A 216 -2.33 -7.74 13.49
CA VAL A 216 -3.23 -8.17 12.42
C VAL A 216 -3.56 -6.92 11.63
N ALA A 217 -3.15 -6.85 10.37
CA ALA A 217 -3.45 -5.76 9.46
C ALA A 217 -4.95 -5.42 9.51
N GLY A 218 -5.29 -4.37 10.26
CA GLY A 218 -6.60 -3.73 10.25
C GLY A 218 -6.55 -2.63 9.20
N CYS A 219 -6.83 -3.01 7.96
CA CYS A 219 -7.37 -2.10 6.95
C CYS A 219 -8.89 -1.97 7.14
#